data_AF-A0A2N2E1V9-F1
#
_entry.id   AF-A0A2N2E1V9-F1
#
_cell.length_a   1.000
_cell.length_b   1.000
_cell.length_c   1.000
_cell.angle_alpha   90.00
_cell.angle_beta   90.00
_cell.angle_gamma   90.00
#
_symmetry.space_group_name_H-M   'P 1'
#
loop_
_entity.id
_entity.type
_entity.pdbx_description
1 polymer ?
#
loop_
_entity_poly.entity_id
_entity_poly.type
_entity_poly.pdbx_seq_one_letter_code
_entity_poly.pdbx_strand_id
1 'polypeptide(L)'
;MMKEHLFVYGSLLKGALDPEVDEIIDKYCKPINWGYINGKLFDLGDYPGAILSIDDESFIYGLLYEISSPDIFFFVLDDYEDYFPGDLARSEYIRRKTEVRLNEHNEQIRAWVYEYNKSITSSQPYIESGNWLEHLKCKINTKIIIKKRLKDVITIGSGWFFIFLGVAGLFLPFLQGILFLLIGLFILSKKARWARSILMKLKKRYPRIYLNAQKKWDIMKQYIKQILRKPL
;
A
#
# COMPACT_ATOMS: atom_id res chain seq x y z
N MET A 1 29.15 10.15 21.20
CA MET A 1 29.05 9.54 19.85
C MET A 1 28.04 10.33 19.05
N MET A 2 28.30 10.59 17.77
CA MET A 2 27.31 11.22 16.89
C MET A 2 26.15 10.24 16.68
N LYS A 3 24.93 10.71 16.92
CA LYS A 3 23.71 9.93 16.69
C LYS A 3 23.44 9.87 15.19
N GLU A 4 23.14 8.69 14.67
CA GLU A 4 22.70 8.51 13.29
C GLU A 4 21.17 8.59 13.22
N HIS A 5 20.67 9.15 12.13
CA HIS A 5 19.25 9.37 11.92
C HIS A 5 18.81 8.73 10.60
N LEU A 6 17.56 8.27 10.54
CA LEU A 6 16.91 7.78 9.33
C LEU A 6 15.66 8.61 9.06
N PHE A 7 15.54 9.15 7.86
CA PHE A 7 14.32 9.75 7.35
C PHE A 7 13.56 8.72 6.51
N VAL A 8 12.30 8.49 6.87
CA VAL A 8 11.41 7.57 6.15
C VAL A 8 10.20 8.31 5.60
N TYR A 9 9.80 8.00 4.37
CA TYR A 9 8.72 8.70 3.66
C TYR A 9 7.64 7.75 3.11
N GLY A 10 7.79 6.44 3.33
CA GLY A 10 7.07 5.43 2.56
C GLY A 10 6.79 4.14 3.31
N SER A 11 7.15 3.01 2.69
CA SER A 11 7.00 1.65 3.21
C SER A 11 7.63 1.43 4.58
N LEU A 12 8.66 2.21 4.94
CA LEU A 12 9.37 2.14 6.23
C LEU A 12 8.72 2.97 7.35
N LEU A 13 7.61 3.67 7.11
CA LEU A 13 6.85 4.31 8.19
C LEU A 13 6.22 3.23 9.07
N LYS A 14 6.38 3.32 10.40
CA LYS A 14 5.80 2.36 11.37
C LYS A 14 4.34 2.02 11.06
N GLY A 15 4.01 0.73 11.08
CA GLY A 15 2.83 0.19 10.39
C GLY A 15 3.15 -0.20 8.95
N ALA A 16 4.46 -0.36 8.69
CA ALA A 16 5.03 -0.85 7.46
C ALA A 16 4.48 -2.24 7.19
N LEU A 17 4.29 -2.54 5.93
CA LEU A 17 3.55 -3.72 5.48
C LEU A 17 4.33 -5.05 5.68
N ASP A 18 5.42 -5.04 6.46
CA ASP A 18 6.26 -6.18 6.79
C ASP A 18 6.58 -6.23 8.31
N PRO A 19 6.12 -7.28 9.03
CA PRO A 19 6.38 -7.44 10.46
C PRO A 19 7.86 -7.46 10.85
N GLU A 20 8.75 -7.93 9.96
CA GLU A 20 10.19 -8.00 10.23
C GLU A 20 10.81 -6.60 10.30
N VAL A 21 10.39 -5.71 9.39
CA VAL A 21 10.82 -4.31 9.37
C VAL A 21 10.26 -3.54 10.57
N ASP A 22 8.97 -3.73 10.88
CA ASP A 22 8.33 -3.09 12.03
C ASP A 22 9.04 -3.50 13.34
N GLU A 23 9.43 -4.77 13.51
CA GLU A 23 10.16 -5.24 14.68
C GLU A 23 11.55 -4.57 14.80
N ILE A 24 12.26 -4.43 13.70
CA ILE A 24 13.60 -3.82 13.68
C ILE A 24 13.52 -2.32 13.95
N ILE A 25 12.54 -1.62 13.36
CA ILE A 25 12.29 -0.20 13.65
C ILE A 25 11.97 -0.04 15.14
N ASP A 26 11.08 -0.86 15.71
CA ASP A 26 10.72 -0.75 17.13
C ASP A 26 11.89 -1.08 18.07
N LYS A 27 12.79 -1.96 17.64
CA LYS A 27 13.95 -2.38 18.43
C LYS A 27 15.10 -1.36 18.38
N TYR A 28 15.36 -0.76 17.23
CA TYR A 28 16.57 0.04 17.00
C TYR A 28 16.32 1.52 16.75
N CYS A 29 15.07 1.92 16.49
CA CYS A 29 14.72 3.29 16.17
C CYS A 29 13.80 3.93 17.21
N LYS A 30 14.03 5.22 17.47
CA LYS A 30 13.14 6.06 18.27
C LYS A 30 12.58 7.18 17.39
N PRO A 31 11.25 7.33 17.25
CA PRO A 31 10.69 8.43 16.47
C PRO A 31 11.04 9.76 17.14
N ILE A 32 11.53 10.71 16.33
CA ILE A 32 11.84 12.08 16.76
C ILE A 32 10.68 12.99 16.40
N ASN A 33 10.52 13.31 15.11
CA ASN A 33 9.51 14.24 14.64
C ASN A 33 9.25 14.11 13.13
N TRP A 34 8.14 14.67 12.67
CA TRP A 34 7.84 14.83 11.25
C TRP A 34 8.68 15.95 10.65
N GLY A 35 9.05 15.77 9.39
CA GLY A 35 9.80 16.75 8.62
C GLY A 35 9.69 16.48 7.13
N TYR A 36 10.53 17.19 6.39
CA TYR A 36 10.56 17.08 4.94
C TYR A 36 11.96 17.28 4.38
N ILE A 37 12.14 16.75 3.18
CA ILE A 37 13.37 16.87 2.37
C ILE A 37 12.99 17.38 0.98
N ASN A 38 13.93 17.98 0.25
CA ASN A 38 13.70 18.35 -1.14
C ASN A 38 13.77 17.13 -2.06
N GLY A 39 12.80 17.03 -2.96
CA GLY A 39 12.73 15.93 -3.92
C GLY A 39 11.33 15.70 -4.45
N LYS A 40 11.24 14.74 -5.37
CA LYS A 40 9.99 14.30 -5.98
C LYS A 40 9.65 12.89 -5.55
N LEU A 41 8.37 12.66 -5.29
CA LEU A 41 7.84 11.36 -4.90
C LEU A 41 6.97 10.79 -6.01
N PHE A 42 7.12 9.50 -6.30
CA PHE A 42 6.38 8.81 -7.35
C PHE A 42 5.72 7.54 -6.81
N ASP A 43 4.56 7.18 -7.36
CA ASP A 43 3.87 5.92 -7.06
C ASP A 43 4.40 4.81 -7.98
N LEU A 44 5.16 3.86 -7.43
CA LEU A 44 5.65 2.68 -8.15
C LEU A 44 4.64 1.52 -8.12
N GLY A 45 3.45 1.73 -7.56
CA GLY A 45 2.37 0.76 -7.44
C GLY A 45 2.11 0.40 -5.98
N ASP A 46 2.95 -0.49 -5.43
CA ASP A 46 2.82 -0.98 -4.06
C ASP A 46 3.66 -0.17 -3.06
N TYR A 47 4.64 0.58 -3.54
CA TYR A 47 5.59 1.36 -2.75
C TYR A 47 5.98 2.66 -3.47
N PRO A 48 6.51 3.66 -2.76
CA PRO A 48 6.91 4.93 -3.36
C PRO A 48 8.37 4.94 -3.81
N GLY A 49 8.68 5.72 -4.85
CA GLY A 49 10.04 6.05 -5.25
C GLY A 49 10.35 7.53 -5.01
N ALA A 50 11.30 7.84 -4.14
CA ALA A 50 11.80 9.21 -3.95
C ALA A 50 13.01 9.47 -4.85
N ILE A 51 13.02 10.61 -5.54
CA ILE A 51 14.21 11.17 -6.18
C ILE A 51 14.56 12.46 -5.45
N LEU A 52 15.79 12.53 -4.94
CA LEU A 52 16.26 13.71 -4.24
C LEU A 52 16.64 14.79 -5.25
N SER A 53 16.36 16.04 -4.90
CA SER A 53 16.76 17.19 -5.71
C SER A 53 17.15 18.35 -4.82
N ILE A 54 18.13 19.14 -5.24
CA ILE A 54 18.61 20.31 -4.50
C ILE A 54 17.83 21.56 -4.93
N ASP A 55 17.44 21.65 -6.21
CA ASP A 55 16.90 22.85 -6.83
C ASP A 55 15.38 22.80 -7.07
N ASP A 56 14.71 21.80 -6.50
CA ASP A 56 13.26 21.61 -6.69
C ASP A 56 12.48 22.21 -5.52
N GLU A 57 11.44 22.98 -5.83
CA GLU A 57 10.45 23.46 -4.85
C GLU A 57 9.50 22.33 -4.37
N SER A 58 9.69 21.11 -4.87
CA SER A 58 9.01 19.91 -4.41
C SER A 58 9.60 19.38 -3.09
N PHE A 59 8.72 18.98 -2.19
CA PHE A 59 9.08 18.40 -0.90
C PHE A 59 8.56 16.98 -0.77
N ILE A 60 9.29 16.16 -0.03
CA ILE A 60 8.88 14.82 0.38
C ILE A 60 8.71 14.84 1.89
N TYR A 61 7.51 14.51 2.36
CA TYR A 61 7.16 14.51 3.78
C TYR A 61 7.34 13.14 4.39
N GLY A 62 7.86 13.11 5.62
CA GLY A 62 8.22 11.87 6.28
C GLY A 62 8.49 12.03 7.77
N LEU A 63 8.88 10.91 8.39
CA LEU A 63 9.19 10.80 9.81
C LEU A 63 10.69 10.60 9.99
N LEU A 64 11.26 11.32 10.95
CA LEU A 64 12.64 11.17 11.35
C LEU A 64 12.76 10.22 12.55
N TYR A 65 13.68 9.26 12.45
CA TYR A 65 14.05 8.32 13.50
C TYR A 65 15.48 8.57 13.97
N GLU A 66 15.71 8.46 15.29
CA GLU A 66 17.03 8.27 15.89
C GLU A 66 17.39 6.78 15.86
N ILE A 67 18.61 6.43 15.48
CA ILE A 67 19.07 5.03 15.41
C ILE A 67 20.03 4.73 16.57
N SER A 68 19.75 3.66 17.31
CA SER A 68 20.56 3.26 18.47
C SER A 68 21.74 2.35 18.11
N SER A 69 21.61 1.51 17.07
CA SER A 69 22.67 0.59 16.62
C SER A 69 22.79 0.59 15.09
N PRO A 70 23.47 1.61 14.52
CA PRO A 70 23.45 1.85 13.08
C PRO A 70 23.94 0.67 12.24
N ASP A 71 25.02 0.00 12.63
CA ASP A 71 25.61 -1.08 11.83
C ASP A 71 24.65 -2.28 11.65
N ILE A 72 24.03 -2.72 12.75
CA ILE A 72 23.05 -3.82 12.73
C ILE A 72 21.79 -3.38 11.99
N PHE A 73 21.30 -2.19 12.29
CA PHE A 73 20.08 -1.66 11.70
C PHE A 73 20.19 -1.54 10.17
N PHE A 74 21.29 -0.95 9.70
CA PHE A 74 21.55 -0.80 8.28
C PHE A 74 21.84 -2.11 7.58
N PHE A 75 22.50 -3.07 8.22
CA PHE A 75 22.71 -4.39 7.63
C PHE A 75 21.39 -5.06 7.23
N VAL A 76 20.35 -4.96 8.07
CA VAL A 76 19.05 -5.56 7.73
C VAL A 76 18.26 -4.70 6.76
N LEU A 77 18.30 -3.39 6.94
CA LEU A 77 17.51 -2.48 6.10
C LEU A 77 18.05 -2.38 4.67
N ASP A 78 19.37 -2.50 4.49
CA ASP A 78 20.00 -2.54 3.17
C ASP A 78 19.56 -3.78 2.38
N ASP A 79 19.44 -4.94 3.03
CA ASP A 79 18.92 -6.16 2.40
C ASP A 79 17.43 -6.01 2.04
N TYR A 80 16.63 -5.42 2.93
CA TYR A 80 15.20 -5.20 2.69
C TYR A 80 14.92 -4.24 1.52
N GLU A 81 15.70 -3.17 1.40
CA GLU A 81 15.55 -2.16 0.34
C GLU A 81 16.30 -2.52 -0.96
N ASP A 82 16.80 -3.76 -1.08
CA ASP A 82 17.61 -4.24 -2.20
C ASP A 82 18.77 -3.27 -2.52
N TYR A 83 19.46 -2.79 -1.49
CA TYR A 83 20.62 -1.91 -1.59
C TYR A 83 21.92 -2.71 -1.45
N PHE A 84 22.71 -2.73 -2.52
CA PHE A 84 24.01 -3.38 -2.60
C PHE A 84 25.11 -2.32 -2.70
N PRO A 85 25.83 -1.98 -1.61
CA PRO A 85 26.89 -0.95 -1.63
C PRO A 85 28.01 -1.24 -2.64
N GLY A 86 28.26 -2.51 -2.95
CA GLY A 86 29.26 -2.95 -3.93
C GLY A 86 28.78 -2.99 -5.38
N ASP A 87 27.47 -2.83 -5.63
CA ASP A 87 26.87 -2.85 -6.96
C ASP A 87 25.63 -1.93 -7.02
N LEU A 88 25.89 -0.64 -7.12
CA LEU A 88 24.84 0.39 -7.17
C LEU A 88 23.94 0.24 -8.40
N ALA A 89 24.40 -0.35 -9.50
CA ALA A 89 23.57 -0.54 -10.69
C ALA A 89 22.48 -1.59 -10.44
N ARG A 90 22.79 -2.63 -9.66
CA ARG A 90 21.82 -3.61 -9.22
C ARG A 90 20.83 -3.03 -8.21
N SER A 91 21.28 -2.15 -7.33
CA SER A 91 20.46 -1.59 -6.25
C SER A 91 19.16 -0.94 -6.72
N GLU A 92 18.04 -1.27 -6.07
CA GLU A 92 16.76 -0.62 -6.31
C GLU A 92 16.71 0.75 -5.65
N TYR A 93 17.16 0.80 -4.40
CA TYR A 93 17.38 2.03 -3.66
C TYR A 93 18.85 2.24 -3.34
N ILE A 94 19.27 3.49 -3.24
CA ILE A 94 20.60 3.88 -2.76
C ILE A 94 20.43 4.67 -1.47
N ARG A 95 21.17 4.27 -0.44
CA ARG A 95 21.21 5.01 0.81
C ARG A 95 22.06 6.28 0.66
N ARG A 96 21.46 7.45 0.85
CA ARG A 96 22.14 8.76 0.80
C ARG A 96 21.93 9.55 2.09
N LYS A 97 22.86 10.45 2.42
CA LYS A 97 22.66 11.44 3.50
C LYS A 97 22.06 12.71 2.91
N THR A 98 21.01 13.22 3.54
CA THR A 98 20.36 14.50 3.19
C THR A 98 20.04 15.31 4.45
N GLU A 99 19.71 16.59 4.25
CA GLU A 99 19.26 17.49 5.32
C GLU A 99 17.74 17.44 5.42
N VAL A 100 17.25 17.04 6.60
CA VAL A 100 15.82 16.98 6.91
C VAL A 100 15.44 18.23 7.68
N ARG A 101 14.44 18.96 7.19
CA ARG A 101 13.87 20.12 7.88
C ARG A 101 12.71 19.65 8.76
N LEU A 102 12.79 19.91 10.06
CA LEU A 102 11.73 19.57 11.01
C LEU A 102 10.62 20.61 11.00
N ASN A 103 9.36 20.16 11.09
CA ASN A 103 8.18 21.04 11.01
C ASN A 103 8.08 22.01 12.20
N GLU A 104 8.50 21.60 13.40
CA GLU A 104 8.17 22.31 14.64
C GLU A 104 9.22 23.35 15.06
N HIS A 105 10.48 23.22 14.61
CA HIS A 105 11.59 24.00 15.16
C HIS A 105 12.52 24.65 14.13
N ASN A 106 12.21 24.57 12.83
CA ASN A 106 13.08 25.04 11.73
C ASN A 106 14.53 24.52 11.84
N GLU A 107 14.71 23.41 12.56
CA GLU A 107 15.98 22.72 12.76
C GLU A 107 16.23 21.80 11.57
N GLN A 108 17.50 21.70 11.16
CA GLN A 108 17.94 20.81 10.11
C GLN A 108 18.77 19.68 10.71
N ILE A 109 18.37 18.45 10.47
CA ILE A 109 19.07 17.26 10.94
C ILE A 109 19.56 16.46 9.74
N ARG A 110 20.85 16.11 9.74
CA ARG A 110 21.41 15.24 8.72
C ARG A 110 21.00 13.79 8.98
N ALA A 111 20.34 13.18 8.01
CA ALA A 111 19.80 11.83 8.13
C ALA A 111 20.07 11.01 6.87
N TRP A 112 20.09 9.69 7.04
CA TRP A 112 20.04 8.75 5.93
C TRP A 112 18.64 8.68 5.34
N VAL A 113 18.56 8.47 4.03
CA VAL A 113 17.33 8.23 3.27
C VAL A 113 17.63 7.24 2.15
N TYR A 114 16.65 6.42 1.79
CA TYR A 114 16.73 5.55 0.62
C TYR A 114 16.16 6.27 -0.59
N GLU A 115 17.01 6.62 -1.54
CA GLU A 115 16.63 7.25 -2.81
C GLU A 115 16.44 6.17 -3.88
N TYR A 116 15.37 6.28 -4.66
CA TYR A 116 15.10 5.35 -5.75
C TYR A 116 16.11 5.53 -6.88
N ASN A 117 16.70 4.44 -7.34
CA ASN A 117 17.84 4.46 -8.26
C ASN A 117 17.50 4.00 -9.68
N LYS A 118 16.27 3.56 -9.96
CA LYS A 118 15.88 3.18 -11.33
C LYS A 118 15.25 4.35 -12.07
N SER A 119 15.24 4.24 -13.40
CA SER A 119 14.67 5.27 -14.26
C SER A 119 13.17 5.40 -14.05
N ILE A 120 12.72 6.61 -13.78
CA ILE A 120 11.30 6.96 -13.77
C ILE A 120 10.87 7.26 -15.20
N THR A 121 9.81 6.61 -15.64
CA THR A 121 9.20 6.82 -16.95
C THR A 121 7.93 7.65 -16.79
N SER A 122 7.35 8.10 -17.91
CA SER A 122 6.07 8.81 -17.92
C SER A 122 4.88 8.00 -17.41
N SER A 123 5.04 6.69 -17.16
CA SER A 123 3.98 5.81 -16.66
C SER A 123 3.84 5.82 -15.14
N GLN A 124 4.86 6.25 -14.39
CA GLN A 124 4.80 6.37 -12.94
C GLN A 124 4.12 7.69 -12.53
N PRO A 125 3.00 7.64 -11.79
CA PRO A 125 2.35 8.86 -11.31
C PRO A 125 3.25 9.64 -10.35
N TYR A 126 3.43 10.92 -10.64
CA TYR A 126 4.03 11.87 -9.69
C TYR A 126 3.03 12.18 -8.57
N ILE A 127 3.52 12.25 -7.34
CA ILE A 127 2.74 12.57 -6.14
C ILE A 127 3.05 14.02 -5.77
N GLU A 128 2.23 14.95 -6.28
CA GLU A 128 2.40 16.40 -6.08
C GLU A 128 2.42 16.81 -4.60
N SER A 129 1.66 16.10 -3.74
CA SER A 129 1.64 16.40 -2.31
C SER A 129 2.94 16.02 -1.57
N GLY A 130 3.80 15.20 -2.18
CA GLY A 130 5.00 14.71 -1.52
C GLY A 130 4.75 13.78 -0.34
N ASN A 131 3.50 13.38 -0.10
CA ASN A 131 3.08 12.63 1.08
C ASN A 131 2.47 11.28 0.68
N TRP A 132 3.23 10.21 0.89
CA TRP A 132 2.80 8.86 0.54
C TRP A 132 1.52 8.42 1.26
N LEU A 133 1.38 8.76 2.54
CA LEU A 133 0.21 8.36 3.34
C LEU A 133 -1.06 9.05 2.83
N GLU A 134 -0.97 10.31 2.42
CA GLU A 134 -2.07 11.03 1.80
C GLU A 134 -2.46 10.40 0.46
N HIS A 135 -1.47 10.10 -0.39
CA HIS A 135 -1.71 9.43 -1.67
C HIS A 135 -2.39 8.07 -1.49
N LEU A 136 -1.92 7.26 -0.53
CA LEU A 136 -2.56 5.98 -0.18
C LEU A 136 -4.01 6.15 0.28
N LYS A 137 -4.31 7.17 1.10
CA LYS A 137 -5.70 7.47 1.50
C LYS A 137 -6.58 7.72 0.28
N CYS A 138 -6.13 8.54 -0.66
CA CYS A 138 -6.85 8.82 -1.91
C CYS A 138 -7.04 7.56 -2.76
N LYS A 139 -6.00 6.73 -2.93
CA LYS A 139 -6.05 5.47 -3.70
C LYS A 139 -7.03 4.46 -3.08
N ILE A 140 -7.00 4.30 -1.76
CA ILE A 140 -7.89 3.38 -1.03
C ILE A 140 -9.34 3.86 -1.11
N ASN A 141 -9.60 5.15 -0.86
CA ASN A 141 -10.95 5.70 -0.91
C ASN A 141 -11.57 5.53 -2.31
N THR A 142 -10.78 5.80 -3.35
CA THR A 142 -11.20 5.63 -4.76
C THR A 142 -11.56 4.16 -5.06
N LYS A 143 -10.73 3.20 -4.65
CA LYS A 143 -11.02 1.76 -4.81
C LYS A 143 -12.31 1.35 -4.09
N ILE A 144 -12.56 1.88 -2.89
CA ILE A 144 -13.79 1.62 -2.13
C ILE A 144 -15.02 2.15 -2.88
N ILE A 145 -14.96 3.39 -3.39
CA ILE A 145 -16.04 4.01 -4.15
C ILE A 145 -16.36 3.21 -5.41
N ILE A 146 -15.34 2.84 -6.19
CA ILE A 146 -15.51 2.04 -7.42
C ILE A 146 -16.13 0.68 -7.10
N LYS A 147 -15.63 -0.03 -6.08
CA LYS A 147 -16.17 -1.33 -5.67
C LYS A 147 -17.63 -1.23 -5.23
N LYS A 148 -17.99 -0.16 -4.53
CA LYS A 148 -19.38 0.13 -4.15
C LYS A 148 -20.25 0.34 -5.40
N ARG A 149 -19.86 1.23 -6.31
CA ARG A 149 -20.59 1.49 -7.56
C ARG A 149 -20.75 0.23 -8.42
N LEU A 150 -19.70 -0.58 -8.56
CA LEU A 150 -19.76 -1.83 -9.32
C LEU A 150 -20.77 -2.81 -8.70
N LYS A 151 -20.81 -2.92 -7.36
CA LYS A 151 -21.79 -3.75 -6.67
C LYS A 151 -23.21 -3.25 -6.94
N ASP A 152 -23.43 -1.95 -6.92
CA ASP A 152 -24.74 -1.34 -7.15
C ASP A 152 -25.21 -1.60 -8.60
N VAL A 153 -24.33 -1.40 -9.59
CA VAL A 153 -24.62 -1.69 -11.02
C VAL A 153 -24.93 -3.17 -11.24
N ILE A 154 -24.15 -4.09 -10.66
CA ILE A 154 -24.42 -5.54 -10.77
C ILE A 154 -25.77 -5.88 -10.13
N THR A 155 -26.10 -5.26 -9.00
CA THR A 155 -27.37 -5.48 -8.30
C THR A 155 -28.54 -5.02 -9.18
N ILE A 156 -28.47 -3.81 -9.73
CA ILE A 156 -29.49 -3.25 -10.63
C ILE A 156 -29.62 -4.12 -11.89
N GLY A 157 -28.50 -4.45 -12.53
CA GLY A 157 -28.49 -5.27 -13.76
C GLY A 157 -29.07 -6.66 -13.53
N SER A 158 -28.77 -7.29 -12.39
CA SER A 158 -29.38 -8.58 -12.03
C SER A 158 -30.90 -8.48 -11.87
N GLY A 159 -31.42 -7.40 -11.27
CA GLY A 159 -32.86 -7.17 -11.14
C GLY A 159 -33.55 -7.06 -12.50
N TRP A 160 -33.01 -6.25 -13.41
CA TRP A 160 -33.53 -6.11 -14.77
C TRP A 160 -33.46 -7.40 -15.57
N PHE A 161 -32.38 -8.18 -15.42
CA PHE A 161 -32.25 -9.49 -16.06
C PHE A 161 -33.35 -10.46 -15.61
N PHE A 162 -33.67 -10.52 -14.31
CA PHE A 162 -34.76 -11.38 -13.80
C PHE A 162 -36.14 -10.91 -14.26
N ILE A 163 -36.38 -9.60 -14.33
CA ILE A 163 -37.65 -9.05 -14.85
C ILE A 163 -37.81 -9.42 -16.32
N PHE A 164 -36.78 -9.21 -17.14
CA PHE A 164 -36.80 -9.57 -18.56
C PHE A 164 -37.00 -11.07 -18.77
N LEU A 165 -36.31 -11.91 -17.99
CA LEU A 165 -36.46 -13.36 -18.01
C LEU A 165 -37.87 -13.80 -17.60
N GLY A 166 -38.48 -13.14 -16.60
CA GLY A 166 -39.85 -13.37 -16.19
C GLY A 166 -40.87 -13.01 -17.28
N VAL A 167 -40.70 -11.87 -17.94
CA VAL A 167 -41.56 -11.44 -19.06
C VAL A 167 -41.42 -12.41 -20.24
N ALA A 168 -40.21 -12.81 -20.61
CA ALA A 168 -39.98 -13.81 -21.65
C ALA A 168 -40.60 -15.18 -21.29
N GLY A 169 -40.60 -15.55 -20.01
CA GLY A 169 -41.21 -16.78 -19.50
C GLY A 169 -42.74 -16.81 -19.58
N LEU A 170 -43.43 -15.66 -19.54
CA LEU A 170 -44.89 -15.58 -19.70
C LEU A 170 -45.36 -15.98 -21.11
N PHE A 171 -44.48 -15.94 -22.11
CA PHE A 171 -44.77 -16.34 -23.48
C PHE A 171 -44.51 -17.83 -23.77
N LEU A 172 -44.03 -18.62 -22.80
CA LEU A 172 -43.64 -20.02 -22.99
C LEU A 172 -44.49 -20.98 -22.12
N PRO A 173 -45.51 -21.64 -22.68
CA PRO A 173 -46.61 -22.28 -21.92
C PRO A 173 -46.29 -23.58 -21.15
N PHE A 174 -45.03 -24.03 -21.02
CA PHE A 174 -44.72 -25.39 -20.52
C PHE A 174 -43.57 -25.55 -19.49
N LEU A 175 -42.96 -24.48 -18.94
CA LEU A 175 -41.63 -24.61 -18.28
C LEU A 175 -41.46 -24.00 -16.86
N GLN A 176 -42.54 -23.82 -16.07
CA GLN A 176 -42.54 -22.70 -15.12
C GLN A 176 -42.20 -22.94 -13.64
N GLY A 177 -42.19 -24.17 -13.10
CA GLY A 177 -41.94 -24.37 -11.65
C GLY A 177 -40.53 -24.90 -11.30
N ILE A 178 -40.12 -25.95 -11.99
CA ILE A 178 -38.99 -26.80 -11.59
C ILE A 178 -37.64 -26.24 -12.06
N LEU A 179 -37.63 -25.54 -13.20
CA LEU A 179 -36.40 -24.98 -13.78
C LEU A 179 -35.81 -23.86 -12.91
N PHE A 180 -36.66 -22.98 -12.36
CA PHE A 180 -36.24 -21.89 -11.47
C PHE A 180 -35.73 -22.40 -10.12
N LEU A 181 -36.32 -23.47 -9.59
CA LEU A 181 -35.89 -24.08 -8.33
C LEU A 181 -34.50 -24.75 -8.48
N LEU A 182 -34.26 -25.43 -9.61
CA LEU A 182 -32.96 -26.03 -9.92
C LEU A 182 -31.88 -24.97 -10.20
N ILE A 183 -32.21 -23.87 -10.85
CA ILE A 183 -31.27 -22.76 -11.10
C ILE A 183 -30.93 -22.02 -9.80
N GLY A 184 -31.93 -21.78 -8.93
CA GLY A 184 -31.72 -21.23 -7.60
C GLY A 184 -30.80 -22.11 -6.75
N LEU A 185 -31.04 -23.43 -6.76
CA LEU A 185 -30.22 -24.42 -6.05
C LEU A 185 -28.80 -24.55 -6.64
N PHE A 186 -28.66 -24.43 -7.96
CA PHE A 186 -27.38 -24.52 -8.68
C PHE A 186 -26.50 -23.28 -8.45
N ILE A 187 -27.11 -22.09 -8.40
CA ILE A 187 -26.41 -20.82 -8.08
C ILE A 187 -25.94 -20.83 -6.62
N LEU A 188 -26.75 -21.37 -5.69
CA LEU A 188 -26.37 -21.54 -4.29
C LEU A 188 -25.19 -22.54 -4.13
N SER A 189 -25.17 -23.60 -4.93
CA SER A 189 -24.11 -24.63 -4.93
C SER A 189 -22.75 -24.11 -5.45
N LYS A 190 -22.74 -23.22 -6.46
CA LYS A 190 -21.49 -22.88 -7.17
C LYS A 190 -20.63 -21.76 -6.54
N LYS A 191 -21.07 -21.09 -5.47
CA LYS A 191 -20.30 -19.98 -4.86
C LYS A 191 -19.46 -20.29 -3.60
N ALA A 192 -19.44 -21.52 -3.08
CA ALA A 192 -18.73 -21.76 -1.80
C ALA A 192 -17.48 -22.67 -1.86
N ARG A 193 -17.31 -23.59 -2.81
CA ARG A 193 -16.20 -24.58 -2.75
C ARG A 193 -15.05 -24.37 -3.75
N TRP A 194 -15.33 -23.88 -4.95
CA TRP A 194 -14.31 -23.70 -5.99
C TRP A 194 -13.34 -22.54 -5.71
N ALA A 195 -13.86 -21.44 -5.16
CA ALA A 195 -13.05 -20.29 -4.72
C ALA A 195 -12.00 -20.69 -3.68
N ARG A 196 -12.30 -21.67 -2.82
CA ARG A 196 -11.36 -22.18 -1.81
C ARG A 196 -10.20 -22.98 -2.45
N SER A 197 -10.43 -23.74 -3.52
CA SER A 197 -9.37 -24.54 -4.18
C SER A 197 -8.40 -23.72 -5.03
N ILE A 198 -8.88 -22.70 -5.74
CA ILE A 198 -8.00 -21.81 -6.52
C ILE A 198 -7.14 -20.95 -5.61
N LEU A 199 -7.72 -20.50 -4.51
CA LEU A 199 -7.05 -19.72 -3.49
C LEU A 199 -6.02 -20.56 -2.73
N MET A 200 -6.27 -21.87 -2.51
CA MET A 200 -5.29 -22.81 -1.97
C MET A 200 -4.11 -23.07 -2.94
N LYS A 201 -4.35 -23.15 -4.26
CA LYS A 201 -3.28 -23.33 -5.25
C LYS A 201 -2.42 -22.07 -5.44
N LEU A 202 -3.04 -20.88 -5.36
CA LEU A 202 -2.34 -19.60 -5.33
C LEU A 202 -1.53 -19.41 -4.04
N LYS A 203 -2.08 -19.82 -2.88
CA LYS A 203 -1.40 -19.82 -1.57
C LYS A 203 -0.15 -20.70 -1.54
N LYS A 204 -0.11 -21.77 -2.33
CA LYS A 204 1.04 -22.69 -2.44
C LYS A 204 2.15 -22.15 -3.38
N ARG A 205 1.82 -21.26 -4.32
CA ARG A 205 2.75 -20.71 -5.32
C ARG A 205 3.35 -19.35 -4.94
N TYR A 206 2.65 -18.56 -4.11
CA TYR A 206 3.13 -17.27 -3.57
C TYR A 206 2.71 -17.10 -2.09
N PRO A 207 3.36 -17.81 -1.14
CA PRO A 207 2.94 -17.84 0.27
C PRO A 207 3.04 -16.48 0.97
N ARG A 208 4.01 -15.64 0.58
CA ARG A 208 4.22 -14.29 1.15
C ARG A 208 3.13 -13.28 0.77
N ILE A 209 2.48 -13.42 -0.39
CA ILE A 209 1.53 -12.42 -0.90
C ILE A 209 0.15 -12.57 -0.23
N TYR A 210 -0.30 -13.79 0.08
CA TYR A 210 -1.65 -14.04 0.58
C TYR A 210 -1.80 -13.89 2.11
N LEU A 211 -0.81 -14.36 2.88
CA LEU A 211 -0.81 -14.22 4.34
C LEU A 211 -0.64 -12.76 4.78
N ASN A 212 0.14 -12.00 4.01
CA ASN A 212 0.35 -10.58 4.26
C ASN A 212 -0.86 -9.75 3.79
N ALA A 213 -1.43 -9.96 2.61
CA ALA A 213 -2.57 -9.16 2.13
C ALA A 213 -3.80 -9.18 3.06
N GLN A 214 -4.08 -10.30 3.73
CA GLN A 214 -5.26 -10.43 4.57
C GLN A 214 -5.07 -9.82 5.96
N LYS A 215 -3.91 -10.05 6.62
CA LYS A 215 -3.54 -9.32 7.85
C LYS A 215 -3.38 -7.82 7.60
N LYS A 216 -2.80 -7.43 6.46
CA LYS A 216 -2.67 -6.02 6.01
C LYS A 216 -4.02 -5.32 5.90
N TRP A 217 -5.04 -5.99 5.36
CA TRP A 217 -6.36 -5.36 5.18
C TRP A 217 -7.06 -5.08 6.52
N ASP A 218 -6.87 -5.95 7.51
CA ASP A 218 -7.49 -5.81 8.83
C ASP A 218 -6.75 -4.77 9.70
N ILE A 219 -5.41 -4.73 9.66
CA ILE A 219 -4.60 -3.71 10.35
C ILE A 219 -4.79 -2.33 9.73
N MET A 220 -4.79 -2.22 8.40
CA MET A 220 -5.05 -0.97 7.67
C MET A 220 -6.44 -0.42 8.00
N LYS A 221 -7.47 -1.28 8.09
CA LYS A 221 -8.80 -0.87 8.56
C LYS A 221 -8.78 -0.36 10.00
N GLN A 222 -8.00 -0.99 10.88
CA GLN A 222 -7.89 -0.60 12.28
C GLN A 222 -7.19 0.76 12.42
N TYR A 223 -6.12 1.02 11.67
CA TYR A 223 -5.40 2.29 11.63
C TYR A 223 -6.22 3.41 10.99
N ILE A 224 -6.86 3.15 9.84
CA ILE A 224 -7.79 4.11 9.20
C ILE A 224 -8.90 4.51 10.17
N LYS A 225 -9.45 3.55 10.94
CA LYS A 225 -10.47 3.82 11.95
C LYS A 225 -9.97 4.66 13.13
N GLN A 226 -8.69 4.56 13.50
CA GLN A 226 -8.09 5.41 14.54
C GLN A 226 -7.81 6.83 14.05
N ILE A 227 -7.35 6.98 12.80
CA ILE A 227 -7.08 8.28 12.17
C ILE A 227 -8.39 9.03 11.88
N LEU A 228 -9.44 8.34 11.43
CA LEU A 228 -10.78 8.91 11.19
C LEU A 228 -11.49 9.40 12.47
N ARG A 229 -10.92 9.18 13.65
CA ARG A 229 -11.52 9.52 14.95
C ARG A 229 -10.93 10.76 15.61
N LYS A 230 -9.83 11.31 15.08
CA LYS A 230 -9.29 12.60 15.52
C LYS A 230 -9.74 13.68 14.53
N PRO A 231 -10.47 14.72 14.97
CA PRO A 231 -10.59 15.91 14.15
C PRO A 231 -9.19 16.52 14.01
N LEU A 232 -8.85 16.91 12.78
CA LEU A 232 -7.72 17.81 12.50
C LEU A 232 -7.87 19.09 13.32
#